data_AF-A0A937TDB1-F1
#
_entry.id   AF-A0A937TDB1-F1
#
_cell.length_a   1.000
_cell.length_b   1.000
_cell.length_c   1.000
_cell.angle_alpha   90.00
_cell.angle_beta   90.00
_cell.angle_gamma   90.00
#
_symmetry.space_group_name_H-M   'P 1'
#
loop_
_entity.id
_entity.type
_entity.pdbx_description
1 polymer ?
#
loop_
_entity_poly.entity_id
_entity_poly.type
_entity_poly.pdbx_seq_one_letter_code
_entity_poly.pdbx_strand_id
1 'polypeptide(L)'
;MSLPSFILLGAAKAGTTVLWEHLKAHPDIFMCPVKEPNFFAMEGKRAAFAGPGDDAAINRHCVTDLDSYSQLYSEAGKAQACGEASNLYLYSPDAPATVRHYVPDAKLLVVLRNPADRAYSSFLHLRRDEREPFTRFRDALAHEAERVSANWEHLWHYRRMGLYSEQLTRYFDLFDRAQMHIYLYEDLLESPGDVLRSIFTLLEVDPAHEPDLSLRTSATGLPRNRWVHRVLWPLIDQPSILKSLAKRLTSERVRRMISYKVKVKNIRKPEFPPDVRRELTAYFREDVLRLQTMIGRDLSAWLAP
;
A
#
# COMPACT_ATOMS: atom_id res chain seq x y z
N MET A 1 3.65 -18.99 -19.42
CA MET A 1 4.13 -17.88 -18.56
C MET A 1 3.22 -17.83 -17.35
N SER A 2 3.77 -17.79 -16.13
CA SER A 2 2.98 -17.61 -14.92
C SER A 2 2.66 -16.13 -14.74
N LEU A 3 1.38 -15.81 -14.62
CA LEU A 3 0.85 -14.47 -14.31
C LEU A 3 0.12 -14.56 -12.97
N PRO A 4 -0.16 -13.43 -12.28
CA PRO A 4 -0.84 -13.50 -10.99
C PRO A 4 -2.28 -13.99 -11.14
N SER A 5 -2.67 -14.88 -10.24
CA SER A 5 -4.06 -15.31 -10.02
C SER A 5 -4.87 -14.33 -9.17
N PHE A 6 -4.20 -13.41 -8.44
CA PHE A 6 -4.85 -12.35 -7.69
C PHE A 6 -3.98 -11.09 -7.59
N ILE A 7 -4.61 -9.93 -7.42
CA ILE A 7 -3.93 -8.64 -7.34
C ILE A 7 -4.47 -7.83 -6.18
N LEU A 8 -3.58 -7.33 -5.31
CA LEU A 8 -3.90 -6.31 -4.32
C LEU A 8 -3.74 -4.91 -4.94
N LEU A 9 -4.87 -4.33 -5.35
CA LEU A 9 -4.92 -3.09 -6.16
C LEU A 9 -4.58 -1.82 -5.37
N GLY A 10 -4.70 -1.86 -4.05
CA GLY A 10 -4.63 -0.68 -3.20
C GLY A 10 -5.56 -0.79 -2.00
N ALA A 11 -5.91 0.32 -1.34
CA ALA A 11 -5.46 1.68 -1.60
C ALA A 11 -4.12 1.99 -0.91
N ALA A 12 -3.37 2.93 -1.48
CA ALA A 12 -2.15 3.42 -0.85
C ALA A 12 -2.46 3.96 0.55
N LYS A 13 -1.64 3.55 1.53
CA LYS A 13 -1.77 3.94 2.96
C LYS A 13 -2.98 3.36 3.69
N ALA A 14 -3.60 2.31 3.15
CA ALA A 14 -4.68 1.55 3.78
C ALA A 14 -4.23 0.18 4.35
N GLY A 15 -2.93 -0.05 4.54
CA GLY A 15 -2.44 -1.30 5.17
C GLY A 15 -2.04 -2.41 4.21
N THR A 16 -1.99 -2.14 2.90
CA THR A 16 -1.60 -3.12 1.87
C THR A 16 -0.24 -3.78 2.10
N THR A 17 0.73 -3.08 2.70
CA THR A 17 2.02 -3.70 3.07
C THR A 17 1.88 -4.75 4.17
N VAL A 18 1.04 -4.53 5.18
CA VAL A 18 0.80 -5.55 6.23
C VAL A 18 0.20 -6.79 5.59
N LEU A 19 -0.81 -6.57 4.75
CA LEU A 19 -1.48 -7.66 4.06
C LEU A 19 -0.52 -8.42 3.14
N TRP A 20 0.30 -7.72 2.36
CA TRP A 20 1.33 -8.33 1.50
C TRP A 20 2.31 -9.21 2.30
N GLU A 21 2.78 -8.77 3.47
CA GLU A 21 3.68 -9.57 4.31
C GLU A 21 3.00 -10.84 4.83
N HIS A 22 1.73 -10.76 5.25
CA HIS A 22 0.97 -11.93 5.70
C HIS A 22 0.69 -12.91 4.55
N LEU A 23 0.29 -12.42 3.38
CA LEU A 23 0.07 -13.27 2.20
C LEU A 23 1.37 -13.95 1.77
N LYS A 24 2.49 -13.22 1.78
CA LYS A 24 3.82 -13.77 1.47
C LYS A 24 4.28 -14.84 2.48
N ALA A 25 3.82 -14.78 3.72
CA ALA A 25 4.19 -15.74 4.76
C ALA A 25 3.45 -17.08 4.63
N HIS A 26 2.35 -17.13 3.87
CA HIS A 26 1.58 -18.35 3.67
C HIS A 26 2.32 -19.32 2.72
N PRO A 27 2.49 -20.62 3.08
CA PRO A 27 3.31 -21.56 2.31
C PRO A 27 2.81 -21.80 0.88
N ASP A 28 1.50 -21.74 0.65
CA ASP A 28 0.88 -21.98 -0.66
C ASP A 28 0.65 -20.71 -1.50
N ILE A 29 1.08 -19.54 -1.01
CA ILE A 29 0.97 -18.27 -1.73
C ILE A 29 2.36 -17.81 -2.18
N PHE A 30 2.52 -17.57 -3.47
CA PHE A 30 3.66 -16.87 -4.02
C PHE A 30 3.32 -15.39 -4.24
N MET A 31 3.95 -14.50 -3.47
CA MET A 31 3.91 -13.07 -3.73
C MET A 31 5.09 -12.66 -4.60
N CYS A 32 4.82 -11.84 -5.62
CA CYS A 32 5.83 -11.17 -6.44
C CYS A 32 6.97 -10.62 -5.55
N PRO A 33 8.25 -10.93 -5.84
CA PRO A 33 9.37 -10.54 -4.99
C PRO A 33 9.59 -9.03 -4.97
N VAL A 34 9.17 -8.34 -6.03
CA VAL A 34 9.14 -6.88 -6.12
C VAL A 34 7.77 -6.40 -5.67
N LYS A 35 7.70 -5.67 -4.55
CA LYS A 35 6.47 -5.00 -4.16
C LYS A 35 6.30 -3.74 -5.01
N GLU A 36 5.08 -3.52 -5.48
CA GLU A 36 4.70 -2.42 -6.35
C GLU A 36 5.42 -2.38 -7.71
N PRO A 37 5.40 -3.46 -8.52
CA PRO A 37 6.05 -3.44 -9.83
C PRO A 37 5.30 -2.56 -10.85
N ASN A 38 4.05 -2.15 -10.56
CA ASN A 38 3.27 -1.15 -11.27
C ASN A 38 3.01 -1.43 -12.76
N PHE A 39 3.27 -2.67 -13.22
CA PHE A 39 3.09 -3.10 -14.60
C PHE A 39 1.73 -2.74 -15.18
N PHE A 40 0.62 -3.14 -14.56
CA PHE A 40 -0.70 -2.86 -15.14
C PHE A 40 -1.02 -1.37 -15.32
N ALA A 41 -0.43 -0.47 -14.54
CA ALA A 41 -0.59 0.97 -14.73
C ALA A 41 0.39 1.57 -15.76
N MET A 42 1.52 0.90 -16.00
CA MET A 42 2.70 1.42 -16.68
C MET A 42 3.14 0.59 -17.89
N GLU A 43 2.33 -0.38 -18.32
CA GLU A 43 2.58 -1.22 -19.49
C GLU A 43 2.85 -0.36 -20.73
N GLY A 44 3.98 -0.61 -21.38
CA GLY A 44 4.46 0.14 -22.55
C GLY A 44 4.86 1.61 -22.28
N LYS A 45 4.82 2.09 -21.04
CA LYS A 45 5.11 3.49 -20.68
C LYS A 45 6.48 3.65 -20.06
N ARG A 46 7.06 4.85 -20.23
CA ARG A 46 8.24 5.26 -19.44
C ARG A 46 7.78 5.74 -18.07
N ALA A 47 8.29 5.12 -17.00
CA ALA A 47 8.13 5.63 -15.64
C ALA A 47 8.89 6.96 -15.50
N ALA A 48 8.16 8.08 -15.48
CA ALA A 48 8.71 9.43 -15.57
C ALA A 48 8.00 10.41 -14.62
N PHE A 49 7.63 9.95 -13.43
CA PHE A 49 7.11 10.84 -12.39
C PHE A 49 8.20 11.83 -11.96
N ALA A 50 7.82 13.09 -11.77
CA ALA A 50 8.76 14.22 -11.63
C ALA A 50 8.82 14.81 -10.20
N GLY A 51 8.13 14.21 -9.24
CA GLY A 51 8.12 14.67 -7.86
C GLY A 51 9.43 14.36 -7.12
N PRO A 52 9.73 15.08 -6.02
CA PRO A 52 10.91 14.83 -5.21
C PRO A 52 11.01 13.38 -4.70
N GLY A 53 12.05 12.66 -5.14
CA GLY A 53 12.29 11.28 -4.74
C GLY A 53 11.42 10.23 -5.43
N ASP A 54 10.61 10.63 -6.43
CA ASP A 54 9.76 9.70 -7.20
C ASP A 54 10.61 8.66 -7.94
N ASP A 55 11.79 9.03 -8.46
CA ASP A 55 12.71 8.08 -9.11
C ASP A 55 13.06 6.88 -8.24
N ALA A 56 13.40 7.15 -6.97
CA ALA A 56 13.77 6.11 -6.03
C ALA A 56 12.56 5.33 -5.50
N ALA A 57 11.38 5.96 -5.45
CA ALA A 57 10.17 5.38 -4.88
C ALA A 57 9.42 4.50 -5.89
N ILE A 58 9.28 4.94 -7.15
CA ILE A 58 8.46 4.28 -8.16
C ILE A 58 9.23 3.93 -9.43
N ASN A 59 9.98 4.87 -10.02
CA ASN A 59 10.58 4.64 -11.35
C ASN A 59 11.62 3.51 -11.32
N ARG A 60 12.35 3.34 -10.21
CA ARG A 60 13.39 2.31 -10.04
C ARG A 60 12.86 0.87 -10.07
N HIS A 61 11.66 0.63 -9.57
CA HIS A 61 11.09 -0.71 -9.39
C HIS A 61 9.97 -1.02 -10.38
N CYS A 62 9.54 -0.02 -11.14
CA CYS A 62 8.51 -0.16 -12.15
C CYS A 62 8.97 -1.10 -13.27
N VAL A 63 8.14 -2.08 -13.58
CA VAL A 63 8.30 -2.98 -14.73
C VAL A 63 7.27 -2.58 -15.78
N THR A 64 7.68 -2.46 -17.03
CA THR A 64 6.86 -1.82 -18.09
C THR A 64 6.66 -2.72 -19.31
N ASP A 65 7.40 -3.83 -19.38
CA ASP A 65 7.30 -4.85 -20.42
C ASP A 65 6.81 -6.18 -19.83
N LEU A 66 6.06 -6.93 -20.66
CA LEU A 66 5.42 -8.18 -20.25
C LEU A 66 6.43 -9.29 -19.93
N ASP A 67 7.55 -9.35 -20.66
CA ASP A 67 8.55 -10.40 -20.48
C ASP A 67 9.23 -10.26 -19.11
N SER A 68 9.69 -9.06 -18.75
CA SER A 68 10.25 -8.77 -17.43
C SER A 68 9.20 -8.96 -16.33
N TYR A 69 7.94 -8.60 -16.58
CA TYR A 69 6.86 -8.79 -15.61
C TYR A 69 6.60 -10.28 -15.34
N SER A 70 6.53 -11.10 -16.39
CA SER A 70 6.33 -12.55 -16.27
C SER A 70 7.50 -13.24 -15.56
N GLN A 71 8.73 -12.74 -15.73
CA GLN A 71 9.91 -13.27 -15.03
C GLN A 71 9.85 -13.12 -13.51
N LEU A 72 9.07 -12.15 -12.99
CA LEU A 72 8.85 -11.99 -11.55
C LEU A 72 8.19 -13.22 -10.89
N TYR A 73 7.56 -14.08 -11.68
CA TYR A 73 6.86 -15.30 -11.25
C TYR A 73 7.62 -16.59 -11.59
N SER A 74 8.87 -16.49 -12.03
CA SER A 74 9.70 -17.65 -12.40
C SER A 74 9.98 -18.61 -11.24
N GLU A 75 10.01 -18.09 -10.01
CA GLU A 75 10.23 -18.87 -8.78
C GLU A 75 8.92 -19.31 -8.09
N ALA A 76 7.76 -19.12 -8.73
CA ALA A 76 6.47 -19.49 -8.14
C ALA A 76 6.33 -20.99 -7.84
N GLY A 77 7.05 -21.84 -8.57
CA GLY A 77 7.10 -23.28 -8.33
C GLY A 77 5.72 -23.93 -8.32
N LYS A 78 5.32 -24.48 -7.16
CA LYS A 78 4.03 -25.18 -6.96
C LYS A 78 3.03 -24.37 -6.13
N ALA A 79 3.24 -23.07 -5.96
CA ALA A 79 2.30 -22.24 -5.21
C ALA A 79 0.90 -22.33 -5.83
N GLN A 80 -0.12 -22.45 -4.97
CA GLN A 80 -1.52 -22.56 -5.40
C GLN A 80 -2.05 -21.20 -5.87
N ALA A 81 -1.63 -20.13 -5.20
CA ALA A 81 -2.01 -18.76 -5.55
C ALA A 81 -0.75 -17.91 -5.80
N CYS A 82 -0.69 -17.26 -6.96
CA CYS A 82 0.33 -16.28 -7.28
C CYS A 82 -0.30 -14.89 -7.26
N GLY A 83 0.36 -13.90 -6.66
CA GLY A 83 -0.18 -12.54 -6.64
C GLY A 83 0.86 -11.45 -6.50
N GLU A 84 0.39 -10.22 -6.65
CA GLU A 84 1.19 -9.02 -6.47
C GLU A 84 0.41 -7.91 -5.75
N ALA A 85 1.10 -6.83 -5.41
CA ALA A 85 0.48 -5.67 -4.80
C ALA A 85 1.11 -4.37 -5.32
N SER A 86 0.28 -3.51 -5.91
CA SER A 86 0.67 -2.21 -6.46
C SER A 86 -0.44 -1.22 -6.18
N ASN A 87 -0.23 -0.31 -5.25
CA ASN A 87 -1.29 0.61 -4.79
C ASN A 87 -1.72 1.62 -5.86
N LEU A 88 -0.90 1.81 -6.90
CA LEU A 88 -1.21 2.67 -8.04
C LEU A 88 -2.37 2.12 -8.87
N TYR A 89 -2.63 0.80 -8.84
CA TYR A 89 -3.62 0.18 -9.72
C TYR A 89 -5.04 0.68 -9.46
N LEU A 90 -5.47 0.76 -8.20
CA LEU A 90 -6.80 1.30 -7.89
C LEU A 90 -6.95 2.75 -8.39
N TYR A 91 -5.90 3.55 -8.24
CA TYR A 91 -5.92 4.97 -8.61
C TYR A 91 -5.80 5.22 -10.12
N SER A 92 -5.06 4.37 -10.85
CA SER A 92 -4.79 4.53 -12.26
C SER A 92 -6.04 4.33 -13.13
N PRO A 93 -6.31 5.21 -14.10
CA PRO A 93 -7.39 4.99 -15.07
C PRO A 93 -7.07 3.88 -16.07
N ASP A 94 -5.79 3.58 -16.31
CA ASP A 94 -5.37 2.61 -17.33
C ASP A 94 -5.28 1.18 -16.80
N ALA A 95 -4.98 1.02 -15.50
CA ALA A 95 -4.76 -0.29 -14.89
C ALA A 95 -5.95 -1.27 -15.05
N PRO A 96 -7.23 -0.87 -14.89
CA PRO A 96 -8.35 -1.79 -15.06
C PRO A 96 -8.35 -2.52 -16.40
N ALA A 97 -8.14 -1.80 -17.50
CA ALA A 97 -8.14 -2.37 -18.86
C ALA A 97 -6.96 -3.34 -19.05
N THR A 98 -5.77 -2.96 -18.57
CA THR A 98 -4.56 -3.78 -18.68
C THR A 98 -4.66 -5.05 -17.83
N VAL A 99 -5.22 -4.96 -16.61
CA VAL A 99 -5.53 -6.14 -15.78
C VAL A 99 -6.50 -7.06 -16.52
N ARG A 100 -7.59 -6.52 -17.08
CA ARG A 100 -8.60 -7.31 -17.80
C ARG A 100 -8.01 -7.99 -19.03
N HIS A 101 -7.05 -7.35 -19.68
CA HIS A 101 -6.39 -7.90 -20.86
C HIS A 101 -5.50 -9.11 -20.53
N TYR A 102 -4.66 -9.02 -19.51
CA TYR A 102 -3.68 -10.08 -19.20
C TYR A 102 -4.18 -11.15 -18.23
N VAL A 103 -5.00 -10.77 -17.25
CA VAL A 103 -5.46 -11.65 -16.17
C VAL A 103 -6.96 -11.44 -15.90
N PRO A 104 -7.83 -11.69 -16.90
CA PRO A 104 -9.26 -11.41 -16.81
C PRO A 104 -9.96 -12.13 -15.66
N ASP A 105 -9.44 -13.29 -15.24
CA ASP A 105 -10.02 -14.15 -14.20
C ASP A 105 -9.41 -13.91 -12.81
N ALA A 106 -8.50 -12.94 -12.66
CA ALA A 106 -7.83 -12.69 -11.39
C ALA A 106 -8.82 -12.25 -10.30
N LYS A 107 -8.56 -12.69 -9.06
CA LYS A 107 -9.23 -12.19 -7.86
C LYS A 107 -8.64 -10.82 -7.49
N LEU A 108 -9.47 -9.78 -7.42
CA LEU A 108 -9.04 -8.40 -7.21
C LEU A 108 -9.31 -7.98 -5.77
N LEU A 109 -8.24 -7.82 -4.99
CA LEU A 109 -8.31 -7.43 -3.59
C LEU A 109 -8.14 -5.91 -3.45
N VAL A 110 -9.00 -5.29 -2.65
CA VAL A 110 -8.94 -3.86 -2.33
C VAL A 110 -9.05 -3.69 -0.82
N VAL A 111 -8.19 -2.86 -0.24
CA VAL A 111 -8.30 -2.42 1.16
C VAL A 111 -8.50 -0.92 1.18
N LEU A 112 -9.65 -0.48 1.70
CA LEU A 112 -9.99 0.94 1.81
C LEU A 112 -9.80 1.43 3.25
N ARG A 113 -9.56 2.72 3.41
CA ARG A 113 -9.41 3.39 4.71
C ARG A 113 -10.16 4.70 4.66
N ASN A 114 -10.62 5.22 5.80
CA ASN A 114 -11.14 6.60 5.86
C ASN A 114 -10.24 7.55 5.02
N PRO A 115 -10.80 8.22 3.99
CA PRO A 115 -9.99 8.93 2.99
C PRO A 115 -9.24 10.13 3.58
N ALA A 116 -9.76 10.77 4.63
CA ALA A 116 -9.06 11.83 5.35
C ALA A 116 -7.84 11.27 6.10
N ASP A 117 -8.00 10.16 6.82
CA ASP A 117 -6.90 9.49 7.53
C ASP A 117 -5.86 8.89 6.58
N ARG A 118 -6.29 8.42 5.42
CA ARG A 118 -5.43 7.97 4.32
C ARG A 118 -4.58 9.13 3.78
N ALA A 119 -5.21 10.27 3.50
CA ALA A 119 -4.54 11.48 3.02
C ALA A 119 -3.47 11.98 4.01
N TYR A 120 -3.82 12.06 5.30
CA TYR A 120 -2.87 12.47 6.33
C TYR A 120 -1.72 11.46 6.50
N SER A 121 -2.01 10.16 6.35
CA SER A 121 -1.00 9.10 6.34
C SER A 121 -0.03 9.23 5.15
N SER A 122 -0.51 9.62 3.97
CA SER A 122 0.35 9.95 2.81
C SER A 122 1.29 11.12 3.13
N PHE A 123 0.74 12.21 3.69
CA PHE A 123 1.54 13.36 4.11
C PHE A 123 2.64 12.98 5.11
N LEU A 124 2.30 12.25 6.18
CA LEU A 124 3.28 11.82 7.17
C LEU A 124 4.34 10.88 6.58
N HIS A 125 3.99 10.05 5.60
CA HIS A 125 4.93 9.18 4.91
C HIS A 125 5.93 10.01 4.09
N LEU A 126 5.45 10.95 3.27
CA LEU A 126 6.31 11.83 2.47
C LEU A 126 7.19 12.73 3.36
N ARG A 127 6.69 13.16 4.52
CA ARG A 127 7.47 13.90 5.53
C ARG A 127 8.55 13.04 6.19
N ARG A 128 8.25 11.79 6.53
CA ARG A 128 9.22 10.83 7.09
C ARG A 128 10.34 10.56 6.10
N ASP A 129 10.00 10.45 4.83
CA ASP A 129 10.96 10.19 3.74
C ASP A 129 11.64 11.49 3.26
N GLU A 130 11.35 12.61 3.92
CA GLU A 130 11.92 13.94 3.64
C GLU A 130 11.67 14.45 2.21
N ARG A 131 10.63 13.92 1.57
CA ARG A 131 10.15 14.33 0.25
C ARG A 131 9.26 15.56 0.38
N GLU A 132 8.38 15.61 1.38
CA GLU A 132 7.40 16.69 1.54
C GLU A 132 8.02 17.99 2.13
N PRO A 133 8.10 19.08 1.34
CA PRO A 133 8.68 20.35 1.81
C PRO A 133 7.83 21.05 2.88
N PHE A 134 6.50 20.95 2.82
CA PHE A 134 5.62 21.67 3.73
C PHE A 134 5.55 21.00 5.11
N THR A 135 5.65 21.79 6.17
CA THR A 135 5.56 21.27 7.54
C THR A 135 4.12 21.04 8.01
N ARG A 136 3.18 21.82 7.49
CA ARG A 136 1.75 21.72 7.81
C ARG A 136 1.02 20.99 6.68
N PHE A 137 0.10 20.11 7.07
CA PHE A 137 -0.68 19.34 6.10
C PHE A 137 -1.58 20.23 5.22
N ARG A 138 -2.14 21.31 5.79
CA ARG A 138 -2.93 22.31 5.06
C ARG A 138 -2.18 22.91 3.88
N ASP A 139 -0.91 23.28 4.08
CA ASP A 139 -0.08 23.87 3.03
C ASP A 139 0.22 22.84 1.93
N ALA A 140 0.51 21.59 2.30
CA ALA A 140 0.70 20.49 1.36
C ALA A 140 -0.56 20.19 0.53
N LEU A 141 -1.75 20.23 1.15
CA LEU A 141 -3.04 20.08 0.48
C LEU A 141 -3.33 21.19 -0.54
N ALA A 142 -2.89 22.41 -0.28
CA ALA A 142 -3.11 23.53 -1.19
C ALA A 142 -2.34 23.38 -2.52
N HIS A 143 -1.24 22.63 -2.53
CA HIS A 143 -0.39 22.45 -3.71
C HIS A 143 -0.68 21.15 -4.48
N GLU A 144 -1.68 20.36 -4.08
CA GLU A 144 -1.99 19.10 -4.75
C GLU A 144 -2.28 19.26 -6.25
N ALA A 145 -3.06 20.28 -6.63
CA ALA A 145 -3.43 20.49 -8.04
C ALA A 145 -2.20 20.77 -8.92
N GLU A 146 -1.26 21.59 -8.43
CA GLU A 146 0.00 21.86 -9.10
C GLU A 146 0.83 20.57 -9.26
N ARG A 147 0.96 19.78 -8.18
CA ARG A 147 1.72 18.52 -8.19
C ARG A 147 1.18 17.51 -9.19
N VAL A 148 -0.15 17.39 -9.28
CA VAL A 148 -0.80 16.56 -10.30
C VAL A 148 -0.45 17.06 -11.70
N SER A 149 -0.55 18.36 -11.95
CA SER A 149 -0.23 18.95 -13.26
C SER A 149 1.26 18.80 -13.63
N ALA A 150 2.13 18.79 -12.63
CA ALA A 150 3.57 18.60 -12.78
C ALA A 150 3.98 17.10 -12.87
N ASN A 151 3.01 16.18 -13.00
CA ASN A 151 3.26 14.73 -13.09
C ASN A 151 4.03 14.15 -11.89
N TRP A 152 3.71 14.60 -10.68
CA TRP A 152 4.20 13.95 -9.46
C TRP A 152 3.44 12.64 -9.22
N GLU A 153 4.06 11.67 -8.55
CA GLU A 153 3.44 10.36 -8.33
C GLU A 153 2.21 10.39 -7.41
N HIS A 154 1.38 9.35 -7.49
CA HIS A 154 0.07 9.27 -6.83
C HIS A 154 0.06 9.55 -5.31
N LEU A 155 1.13 9.26 -4.56
CA LEU A 155 1.18 9.47 -3.12
C LEU A 155 1.08 10.95 -2.71
N TRP A 156 1.43 11.86 -3.62
CA TRP A 156 1.29 13.31 -3.46
C TRP A 156 -0.16 13.79 -3.62
N HIS A 157 -1.05 12.95 -4.17
CA HIS A 157 -2.44 13.28 -4.46
C HIS A 157 -3.34 12.97 -3.24
N TYR A 158 -3.29 13.84 -2.24
CA TYR A 158 -3.96 13.66 -0.96
C TYR A 158 -5.49 13.53 -1.07
N ARG A 159 -6.13 14.42 -1.83
CA ARG A 159 -7.57 14.39 -2.08
C ARG A 159 -7.91 13.37 -3.15
N ARG A 160 -7.29 13.42 -4.33
CA ARG A 160 -7.72 12.58 -5.48
C ARG A 160 -7.64 11.08 -5.21
N MET A 161 -6.60 10.60 -4.53
CA MET A 161 -6.51 9.17 -4.18
C MET A 161 -7.57 8.70 -3.17
N GLY A 162 -8.24 9.63 -2.46
CA GLY A 162 -9.33 9.31 -1.53
C GLY A 162 -10.71 9.25 -2.18
N LEU A 163 -10.84 9.57 -3.48
CA LEU A 163 -12.10 9.49 -4.23
C LEU A 163 -12.29 8.06 -4.76
N TYR A 164 -12.75 7.16 -3.90
CA TYR A 164 -12.78 5.74 -4.17
C TYR A 164 -13.93 5.32 -5.08
N SER A 165 -15.05 6.05 -5.08
CA SER A 165 -16.22 5.67 -5.87
C SER A 165 -15.90 5.65 -7.38
N GLU A 166 -15.22 6.70 -7.88
CA GLU A 166 -14.77 6.78 -9.27
C GLU A 166 -13.76 5.68 -9.61
N GLN A 167 -12.81 5.43 -8.70
CA GLN A 167 -11.77 4.42 -8.87
C GLN A 167 -12.36 3.01 -9.00
N LEU A 168 -13.29 2.65 -8.11
CA LEU A 168 -13.96 1.35 -8.13
C LEU A 168 -14.94 1.20 -9.30
N THR A 169 -15.57 2.29 -9.74
CA THR A 169 -16.48 2.26 -10.90
C THR A 169 -15.75 1.70 -12.12
N ARG A 170 -14.53 2.17 -12.39
CA ARG A 170 -13.71 1.67 -13.52
C ARG A 170 -13.44 0.16 -13.47
N TYR A 171 -13.33 -0.41 -12.27
CA TYR A 171 -13.17 -1.85 -12.11
C TYR A 171 -14.52 -2.58 -12.24
N PHE A 172 -15.60 -2.08 -11.63
CA PHE A 172 -16.92 -2.70 -11.77
C PHE A 172 -17.49 -2.65 -13.20
N ASP A 173 -17.06 -1.69 -14.02
CA ASP A 173 -17.43 -1.63 -15.44
C ASP A 173 -16.76 -2.73 -16.27
N LEU A 174 -15.65 -3.30 -15.77
CA LEU A 174 -14.81 -4.27 -16.48
C LEU A 174 -14.73 -5.64 -15.82
N PHE A 175 -15.18 -5.82 -14.59
CA PHE A 175 -15.05 -7.07 -13.85
C PHE A 175 -16.36 -7.42 -13.15
N ASP A 176 -16.60 -8.73 -13.02
CA ASP A 176 -17.75 -9.20 -12.26
C ASP A 176 -17.59 -8.81 -10.80
N ARG A 177 -18.71 -8.45 -10.14
CA ARG A 177 -18.71 -8.11 -8.71
C ARG A 177 -18.12 -9.23 -7.85
N ALA A 178 -18.24 -10.48 -8.28
CA ALA A 178 -17.70 -11.64 -7.60
C ALA A 178 -16.16 -11.71 -7.60
N GLN A 179 -15.49 -11.00 -8.52
CA GLN A 179 -14.02 -10.91 -8.57
C GLN A 179 -13.47 -9.77 -7.70
N MET A 180 -14.31 -8.83 -7.27
CA MET A 180 -13.92 -7.65 -6.52
C MET A 180 -14.14 -7.87 -5.02
N HIS A 181 -13.05 -8.03 -4.27
CA HIS A 181 -13.09 -8.29 -2.82
C HIS A 181 -12.57 -7.08 -2.05
N ILE A 182 -13.48 -6.39 -1.37
CA ILE A 182 -13.22 -5.10 -0.72
C ILE A 182 -13.22 -5.29 0.79
N TYR A 183 -12.12 -4.88 1.42
CA TYR A 183 -11.89 -4.90 2.86
C TYR A 183 -11.72 -3.49 3.40
N LEU A 184 -12.02 -3.30 4.68
CA LEU A 184 -11.74 -2.04 5.37
C LEU A 184 -10.47 -2.16 6.20
N TYR A 185 -9.72 -1.07 6.30
CA TYR A 185 -8.52 -0.98 7.10
C TYR A 185 -8.84 -1.16 8.59
N GLU A 186 -10.01 -0.73 9.01
CA GLU A 186 -10.55 -0.91 10.36
C GLU A 186 -10.72 -2.41 10.67
N ASP A 187 -11.26 -3.20 9.73
CA ASP A 187 -11.40 -4.66 9.87
C ASP A 187 -10.01 -5.33 10.05
N LEU A 188 -8.99 -4.85 9.33
CA LEU A 188 -7.60 -5.31 9.49
C LEU A 188 -6.97 -4.95 10.84
N LEU A 189 -7.46 -3.91 11.52
CA LEU A 189 -6.98 -3.52 12.83
C LEU A 189 -7.69 -4.29 13.95
N GLU A 190 -9.01 -4.42 13.83
CA GLU A 190 -9.87 -5.01 14.86
C GLU A 190 -9.85 -6.53 14.82
N SER A 191 -9.87 -7.12 13.62
CA SER A 191 -9.96 -8.57 13.43
C SER A 191 -9.10 -9.05 12.25
N PRO A 192 -7.76 -8.83 12.29
CA PRO A 192 -6.85 -9.23 11.20
C PRO A 192 -6.91 -10.71 10.85
N GLY A 193 -7.12 -11.59 11.85
CA GLY A 193 -7.24 -13.03 11.62
C GLY A 193 -8.45 -13.38 10.75
N ASP A 194 -9.58 -12.71 10.94
CA ASP A 194 -10.81 -12.97 10.19
C ASP A 194 -10.67 -12.51 8.74
N VAL A 195 -10.06 -11.34 8.53
CA VAL A 195 -9.75 -10.85 7.19
C VAL A 195 -8.79 -11.79 6.46
N LEU A 196 -7.73 -12.25 7.13
CA LEU A 196 -6.76 -13.17 6.53
C LEU A 196 -7.40 -14.52 6.19
N ARG A 197 -8.20 -15.10 7.09
CA ARG A 197 -8.94 -16.34 6.80
C ARG A 197 -9.90 -16.18 5.62
N SER A 198 -10.61 -15.05 5.54
CA SER A 198 -11.47 -14.73 4.40
C SER A 198 -10.67 -14.71 3.08
N ILE A 199 -9.48 -14.08 3.08
CA ILE A 199 -8.62 -14.04 1.90
C ILE A 199 -8.04 -15.43 1.59
N PHE A 200 -7.65 -16.22 2.57
CA PHE A 200 -7.15 -17.59 2.33
C PHE A 200 -8.22 -18.49 1.73
N THR A 201 -9.46 -18.45 2.26
CA THR A 201 -10.61 -19.16 1.66
C THR A 201 -10.85 -18.69 0.23
N LEU A 202 -10.82 -17.37 0.00
CA LEU A 202 -10.97 -16.81 -1.32
C LEU A 202 -9.88 -17.29 -2.27
N LEU A 203 -8.62 -17.35 -1.84
CA LEU A 203 -7.49 -17.79 -2.65
C LEU A 203 -7.36 -19.32 -2.75
N GLU A 204 -8.30 -20.07 -2.14
CA GLU A 204 -8.35 -21.53 -2.15
C GLU A 204 -7.08 -22.19 -1.55
N VAL A 205 -6.47 -21.50 -0.57
CA VAL A 205 -5.37 -22.01 0.25
C VAL A 205 -5.86 -22.35 1.65
N ASP A 206 -5.04 -23.00 2.49
CA ASP A 206 -5.43 -23.44 3.82
C ASP A 206 -5.92 -22.28 4.73
N PRO A 207 -7.23 -22.19 5.04
CA PRO A 207 -7.76 -21.12 5.88
C PRO A 207 -7.42 -21.33 7.37
N ALA A 208 -6.92 -22.49 7.76
CA ALA A 208 -6.50 -22.78 9.13
C ALA A 208 -5.05 -22.34 9.40
N HIS A 209 -4.32 -21.89 8.39
CA HIS A 209 -2.98 -21.34 8.57
C HIS A 209 -3.02 -20.15 9.54
N GLU A 210 -2.34 -20.27 10.68
CA GLU A 210 -2.29 -19.20 11.68
C GLU A 210 -1.26 -18.14 11.30
N PRO A 211 -1.69 -16.91 10.95
CA PRO A 211 -0.76 -15.86 10.60
C PRO A 211 -0.02 -15.35 11.85
N ASP A 212 1.27 -15.07 11.72
CA ASP A 212 2.02 -14.38 12.77
C ASP A 212 1.56 -12.92 12.90
N LEU A 213 0.55 -12.67 13.74
CA LEU A 213 0.01 -11.33 14.01
C LEU A 213 1.01 -10.40 14.73
N SER A 214 2.19 -10.89 15.12
CA SER A 214 3.28 -10.04 15.60
C SER A 214 3.97 -9.28 14.48
N LEU A 215 3.70 -9.63 13.20
CA LEU A 215 4.06 -8.88 11.99
C LEU A 215 3.29 -7.55 11.90
N ARG A 216 3.37 -6.71 12.93
CA ARG A 216 2.86 -5.35 12.89
C ARG A 216 3.81 -4.50 12.06
N THR A 217 3.38 -4.06 10.88
CA THR A 217 4.10 -2.94 10.25
C THR A 217 3.85 -1.68 11.07
N SER A 218 4.91 -0.88 11.22
CA SER A 218 4.87 0.31 12.06
C SER A 218 3.82 1.29 11.54
N ALA A 219 2.92 1.74 12.42
CA ALA A 219 2.02 2.85 12.11
C ALA A 219 2.82 4.01 11.50
N THR A 220 2.29 4.62 10.42
CA THR A 220 2.99 5.73 9.77
C THR A 220 3.12 6.90 10.75
N GLY A 221 4.35 7.40 10.92
CA GLY A 221 4.67 8.52 11.80
C GLY A 221 6.06 9.08 11.51
N LEU A 222 6.42 10.19 12.17
CA LEU A 222 7.65 10.94 11.95
C LEU A 222 8.76 10.49 12.91
N PRO A 223 10.03 10.50 12.48
CA PRO A 223 11.14 10.23 13.39
C PRO A 223 11.26 11.35 14.44
N ARG A 224 11.32 10.99 15.73
CA ARG A 224 11.59 11.90 16.85
C ARG A 224 12.99 12.49 16.72
N ASN A 225 13.96 11.66 16.32
CA ASN A 225 15.33 12.06 16.04
C ASN A 225 15.69 11.74 14.57
N ARG A 226 15.90 12.80 13.78
CA ARG A 226 16.27 12.72 12.35
C ARG A 226 17.64 12.09 12.12
N TRP A 227 18.58 12.26 13.06
CA TRP A 227 19.91 11.64 12.96
C TRP A 227 19.82 10.12 13.07
N VAL A 228 19.00 9.60 13.98
CA VAL A 228 18.74 8.15 14.09
C VAL A 228 18.15 7.60 12.78
N HIS A 229 17.24 8.35 12.16
CA HIS A 229 16.62 7.95 10.89
C HIS A 229 17.58 8.01 9.69
N ARG A 230 18.41 9.07 9.59
CA ARG A 230 19.30 9.27 8.43
C ARG A 230 20.60 8.49 8.52
N VAL A 231 21.15 8.31 9.71
CA VAL A 231 22.51 7.78 9.91
C VAL A 231 22.48 6.36 10.47
N LEU A 232 21.76 6.14 11.57
CA LEU A 232 21.71 4.81 12.20
C LEU A 232 20.92 3.80 11.37
N TRP A 233 19.81 4.20 10.76
CA TRP A 233 18.93 3.26 10.05
C TRP A 233 19.60 2.60 8.82
N PRO A 234 20.23 3.33 7.89
CA PRO A 234 20.95 2.71 6.79
C PRO A 234 22.08 1.78 7.27
N LEU A 235 22.77 2.13 8.37
CA LEU A 235 23.86 1.32 8.92
C LEU A 235 23.38 -0.01 9.54
N ILE A 236 22.15 -0.06 10.05
CA ILE A 236 21.51 -1.25 10.64
C ILE A 236 20.85 -2.13 9.57
N ASP A 237 20.16 -1.51 8.60
CA ASP A 237 19.35 -2.22 7.60
C ASP A 237 20.15 -2.65 6.36
N GLN A 238 21.08 -1.82 5.86
CA GLN A 238 21.94 -2.18 4.72
C GLN A 238 23.00 -3.23 5.13
N PRO A 239 23.43 -4.12 4.22
CA PRO A 239 24.55 -5.02 4.48
C PRO A 239 25.85 -4.22 4.63
N SER A 240 26.25 -3.94 5.87
CA SER A 240 27.50 -3.25 6.20
C SER A 240 28.46 -4.15 7.00
N ILE A 241 29.73 -3.75 7.08
CA ILE A 241 30.78 -4.42 7.87
C ILE A 241 30.39 -4.53 9.36
N LEU A 242 29.58 -3.62 9.89
CA LEU A 242 29.06 -3.70 11.26
C LEU A 242 28.08 -4.86 11.44
N LYS A 243 27.34 -5.23 10.38
CA LYS A 243 26.39 -6.35 10.39
C LYS A 243 27.11 -7.70 10.47
N SER A 244 28.31 -7.85 9.90
CA SER A 244 29.10 -9.09 9.99
C SER A 244 29.65 -9.33 11.41
N LEU A 245 30.05 -8.27 12.11
CA LEU A 245 30.43 -8.32 13.53
C LEU A 245 29.22 -8.58 14.44
N ALA A 246 28.09 -7.89 14.23
CA ALA A 246 26.87 -8.10 15.02
C ALA A 246 26.24 -9.48 14.80
N LYS A 247 26.37 -10.06 13.59
CA LYS A 247 25.96 -11.44 13.27
C LYS A 247 26.67 -12.48 14.12
N ARG A 248 27.90 -12.20 14.55
CA ARG A 248 28.74 -13.11 15.36
C ARG A 248 28.35 -13.13 16.84
N LEU A 249 27.67 -12.09 17.33
CA LEU A 249 27.36 -11.88 18.74
C LEU A 249 25.86 -11.97 19.07
N THR A 250 24.98 -11.87 18.07
CA THR A 250 23.52 -11.84 18.31
C THR A 250 22.73 -12.58 17.23
N SER A 251 21.69 -13.32 17.65
CA SER A 251 20.80 -14.03 16.73
C SER A 251 19.97 -13.05 15.88
N GLU A 252 19.51 -13.50 14.72
CA GLU A 252 18.72 -12.68 13.81
C GLU A 252 17.42 -12.17 14.44
N ARG A 253 16.76 -13.01 15.26
CA ARG A 253 15.57 -12.64 16.04
C ARG A 253 15.85 -11.46 16.99
N VAL A 254 16.96 -11.50 17.73
CA VAL A 254 17.32 -10.43 18.66
C VAL A 254 17.60 -9.12 17.93
N ARG A 255 18.30 -9.17 16.79
CA ARG A 255 18.57 -7.99 15.96
C ARG A 255 17.29 -7.38 15.38
N ARG A 256 16.39 -8.20 14.85
CA ARG A 256 15.06 -7.75 14.40
C ARG A 256 14.26 -7.11 15.54
N MET A 257 14.26 -7.71 16.72
CA MET A 257 13.57 -7.18 17.89
C MET A 257 14.14 -5.83 18.35
N ILE A 258 15.46 -5.68 18.44
CA ILE A 258 16.11 -4.41 18.82
C ILE A 258 15.83 -3.34 17.77
N SER A 259 16.03 -3.66 16.50
CA SER A 259 15.74 -2.75 15.37
C SER A 259 14.28 -2.28 15.43
N TYR A 260 13.33 -3.20 15.64
CA TYR A 260 11.92 -2.88 15.81
C TYR A 260 11.66 -1.98 17.02
N LYS A 261 12.20 -2.28 18.21
CA LYS A 261 12.02 -1.46 19.42
C LYS A 261 12.57 -0.04 19.26
N VAL A 262 13.75 0.09 18.64
CA VAL A 262 14.37 1.40 18.36
C VAL A 262 13.52 2.19 17.36
N LYS A 263 13.06 1.53 16.29
CA LYS A 263 12.18 2.12 15.28
C LYS A 263 10.88 2.63 15.90
N VAL A 264 10.18 1.81 16.69
CA VAL A 264 8.93 2.21 17.35
C VAL A 264 9.13 3.36 18.33
N LYS A 265 10.19 3.32 19.16
CA LYS A 265 10.48 4.42 20.10
C LYS A 265 10.82 5.74 19.40
N ASN A 266 11.43 5.67 18.22
CA ASN A 266 11.75 6.84 17.42
C ASN A 266 10.56 7.35 16.59
N ILE A 267 9.40 6.69 16.55
CA ILE A 267 8.25 7.19 15.79
C ILE A 267 7.34 8.03 16.70
N ARG A 268 7.02 9.25 16.27
CA ARG A 268 5.95 10.09 16.81
C ARG A 268 4.92 10.29 15.70
N LYS A 269 3.67 9.94 15.95
CA LYS A 269 2.56 10.27 15.05
C LYS A 269 2.03 11.64 15.48
N PRO A 270 2.24 12.72 14.71
CA PRO A 270 1.64 14.01 15.05
C PRO A 270 0.12 13.88 14.97
N GLU A 271 -0.57 14.59 15.84
CA GLU A 271 -2.04 14.63 15.85
C GLU A 271 -2.54 15.20 14.51
N PHE A 272 -3.63 14.66 14.00
CA PHE A 272 -4.27 15.17 12.78
C PHE A 272 -5.02 16.46 13.16
N PRO A 273 -4.65 17.64 12.62
CA PRO A 273 -5.35 18.89 12.92
C PRO A 273 -6.87 18.76 12.71
N PRO A 274 -7.71 18.99 13.75
CA PRO A 274 -9.16 18.76 13.68
C PRO A 274 -9.88 19.61 12.64
N ASP A 275 -9.41 20.84 12.40
CA ASP A 275 -9.95 21.74 11.37
C ASP A 275 -9.72 21.17 9.95
N VAL A 276 -8.54 20.62 9.69
CA VAL A 276 -8.20 19.98 8.41
C VAL A 276 -8.95 18.65 8.25
N ARG A 277 -9.12 17.88 9.34
CA ARG A 277 -9.93 16.66 9.34
C ARG A 277 -11.37 16.96 8.94
N ARG A 278 -12.00 17.98 9.55
CA ARG A 278 -13.37 18.39 9.22
C ARG A 278 -13.51 18.84 7.76
N GLU A 279 -12.55 19.61 7.25
CA GLU A 279 -12.51 20.04 5.85
C GLU A 279 -12.47 18.83 4.90
N LEU A 280 -11.57 17.88 5.14
CA LEU A 280 -11.45 16.69 4.30
C LEU A 280 -12.68 15.77 4.43
N THR A 281 -13.24 15.62 5.63
CA THR A 281 -14.47 14.85 5.84
C THR A 281 -15.64 15.45 5.07
N ALA A 282 -15.77 16.78 5.06
CA ALA A 282 -16.77 17.47 4.24
C ALA A 282 -16.50 17.28 2.74
N TYR A 283 -15.25 17.39 2.31
CA TYR A 283 -14.84 17.17 0.91
C TYR A 283 -15.18 15.76 0.41
N PHE A 284 -14.96 14.73 1.22
CA PHE A 284 -15.18 13.33 0.84
C PHE A 284 -16.62 12.84 1.05
N ARG A 285 -17.50 13.62 1.68
CA ARG A 285 -18.85 13.18 2.10
C ARG A 285 -19.63 12.49 0.97
N GLU A 286 -19.74 13.15 -0.19
CA GLU A 286 -20.51 12.64 -1.33
C GLU A 286 -19.90 11.38 -1.95
N ASP A 287 -18.57 11.27 -1.94
CA ASP A 287 -17.87 10.07 -2.43
C ASP A 287 -18.07 8.89 -1.46
N VAL A 288 -17.99 9.13 -0.15
CA VAL A 288 -18.17 8.11 0.89
C VAL A 288 -19.62 7.57 0.88
N LEU A 289 -20.62 8.43 0.72
CA LEU A 289 -22.02 8.00 0.62
C LEU A 289 -22.28 7.12 -0.62
N ARG A 290 -21.68 7.49 -1.76
CA ARG A 290 -21.70 6.65 -2.97
C ARG A 290 -20.99 5.33 -2.74
N LEU A 291 -19.79 5.37 -2.17
CA LEU A 291 -18.98 4.19 -1.87
C LEU A 291 -19.72 3.22 -0.95
N GLN A 292 -20.33 3.71 0.13
CA GLN A 292 -21.13 2.91 1.06
C GLN A 292 -22.22 2.11 0.32
N THR A 293 -22.91 2.77 -0.61
CA THR A 293 -23.92 2.11 -1.46
C THR A 293 -23.29 1.10 -2.41
N MET A 294 -22.18 1.45 -3.05
CA MET A 294 -21.48 0.59 -4.03
C MET A 294 -20.98 -0.72 -3.43
N ILE A 295 -20.49 -0.69 -2.19
CA ILE A 295 -19.88 -1.84 -1.52
C ILE A 295 -20.82 -2.51 -0.50
N GLY A 296 -22.01 -1.95 -0.26
CA GLY A 296 -23.00 -2.50 0.67
C GLY A 296 -22.51 -2.57 2.13
N ARG A 297 -21.66 -1.64 2.57
CA ARG A 297 -21.10 -1.58 3.94
C ARG A 297 -21.39 -0.22 4.55
N ASP A 298 -21.71 -0.18 5.84
CA ASP A 298 -21.84 1.07 6.58
C ASP A 298 -20.47 1.76 6.70
N LEU A 299 -20.39 3.00 6.23
CA LEU A 299 -19.23 3.88 6.33
C LEU A 299 -19.55 5.16 7.10
N SER A 300 -20.64 5.17 7.88
CA SER A 300 -21.06 6.30 8.71
C SER A 300 -19.94 6.83 9.61
N ALA A 301 -19.10 5.94 10.15
CA ALA A 301 -17.93 6.28 10.95
C ALA A 301 -16.91 7.16 10.20
N TRP A 302 -16.86 7.10 8.87
CA TRP A 302 -15.95 7.93 8.06
C TRP A 302 -16.45 9.36 7.87
N LEU A 303 -17.73 9.61 8.15
CA LEU A 303 -18.37 10.92 8.06
C LEU A 303 -18.36 11.71 9.38
N ALA A 304 -17.83 11.10 10.45
CA ALA A 304 -17.69 11.75 11.74
C ALA A 304 -16.53 12.78 11.73
N PRO A 305 -16.74 13.98 12.32
CA PRO A 305 -15.76 15.07 12.30
C PRO A 305 -14.51 14.85 13.17
#